data_AF-E1ZN88-F1
#
_entry.id   AF-E1ZN88-F1
#
_cell.length_a   1.000
_cell.length_b   1.000
_cell.length_c   1.000
_cell.angle_alpha   90.00
_cell.angle_beta   90.00
_cell.angle_gamma   90.00
#
_symmetry.space_group_name_H-M   'P 1'
#
loop_
_entity.id
_entity.type
_entity.pdbx_description
1 polymer ?
#
loop_
_entity_poly.entity_id
_entity_poly.type
_entity_poly.pdbx_seq_one_letter_code
_entity_poly.pdbx_strand_id
1 'polypeptide(L)'
;MGSELSLLPAVAQSQRRKPGWLIWLAVVVVVTLATALRQRIEWEAGGGLPRRPDLGLDSAALHARLTLPWREALTEKERRRGITYYGSGDRLQALGRRLLQGRPVSIHLIGGSITFAGKYAAQVMQWLNASFPHSGHTLTNHAFPASTSSYMAPCFECMVPDASGSFGRLGCARAA
;
A
#
# COMPACT_ATOMS: atom_id res chain seq x y z
N MET A 1 -22.04 10.33 -89.76
CA MET A 1 -21.52 9.71 -88.52
C MET A 1 -20.39 10.58 -88.03
N GLY A 2 -20.70 11.56 -87.17
CA GLY A 2 -19.76 12.58 -86.72
C GLY A 2 -20.12 12.98 -85.30
N SER A 3 -19.27 12.54 -84.38
CA SER A 3 -19.39 12.57 -82.93
C SER A 3 -19.43 13.99 -82.36
N GLU A 4 -20.47 14.32 -81.60
CA GLU A 4 -20.51 15.49 -80.72
C GLU A 4 -19.72 15.20 -79.43
N LEU A 5 -18.55 15.83 -79.30
CA LEU A 5 -17.75 15.84 -78.08
C LEU A 5 -18.24 16.97 -77.17
N SER A 6 -19.09 16.62 -76.19
CA SER A 6 -19.51 17.54 -75.12
C SER A 6 -18.41 17.67 -74.06
N LEU A 7 -17.69 18.80 -74.08
CA LEU A 7 -16.78 19.22 -73.02
C LEU A 7 -17.58 19.81 -71.85
N LEU A 8 -17.71 19.06 -70.76
CA LEU A 8 -18.24 19.58 -69.49
C LEU A 8 -17.11 20.23 -68.66
N PRO A 9 -17.35 21.39 -68.03
CA PRO A 9 -16.36 22.03 -67.17
C PRO A 9 -16.19 21.25 -65.86
N ALA A 10 -14.95 20.93 -65.52
CA ALA A 10 -14.57 20.38 -64.22
C ALA A 10 -14.79 21.44 -63.12
N VAL A 11 -15.93 21.36 -62.44
CA VAL A 11 -16.21 22.16 -61.24
C VAL A 11 -15.30 21.70 -60.12
N ALA A 12 -14.30 22.54 -59.78
CA ALA A 12 -13.39 22.32 -58.67
C ALA A 12 -14.15 22.41 -57.32
N GLN A 13 -14.51 21.25 -56.78
CA GLN A 13 -15.16 21.13 -55.47
C GLN A 13 -14.11 21.30 -54.36
N SER A 14 -13.86 22.55 -53.95
CA SER A 14 -13.07 22.88 -52.76
C SER A 14 -13.81 22.38 -51.51
N GLN A 15 -13.49 21.17 -51.06
CA GLN A 15 -14.00 20.64 -49.80
C GLN A 15 -13.42 21.46 -48.63
N ARG A 16 -14.22 22.38 -48.09
CA ARG A 16 -13.99 22.98 -46.77
C ARG A 16 -13.97 21.86 -45.73
N ARG A 17 -12.78 21.40 -45.35
CA ARG A 17 -12.57 20.54 -44.18
C ARG A 17 -13.12 21.27 -42.97
N LYS A 18 -14.29 20.85 -42.49
CA LYS A 18 -14.90 21.41 -41.27
C LYS A 18 -13.93 21.18 -40.10
N PRO A 19 -13.71 22.16 -39.22
CA PRO A 19 -12.71 22.11 -38.15
C PRO A 19 -13.12 21.20 -36.99
N GLY A 20 -13.61 19.98 -37.26
CA GLY A 20 -14.05 19.03 -36.24
C GLY A 20 -12.94 18.62 -35.25
N TRP A 21 -11.67 18.76 -35.64
CA TRP A 21 -10.53 18.48 -34.78
C TRP A 21 -10.39 19.48 -33.61
N LEU A 22 -10.80 20.74 -33.78
CA LEU A 22 -10.78 21.74 -32.71
C LEU A 22 -11.81 21.40 -31.63
N ILE A 23 -12.99 20.93 -32.04
CA ILE A 23 -14.04 20.50 -31.11
C ILE A 23 -13.56 19.29 -30.30
N TRP A 24 -12.93 18.31 -30.97
CA TRP A 24 -12.36 17.15 -30.29
C TRP A 24 -11.28 17.52 -29.28
N LEU A 25 -10.36 18.42 -29.62
CA LEU A 25 -9.33 18.92 -28.70
C LEU A 25 -9.93 19.60 -27.47
N ALA A 26 -10.93 20.45 -27.66
CA ALA A 26 -11.60 21.14 -26.55
C ALA A 26 -12.25 20.13 -25.59
N VAL A 27 -12.91 19.09 -26.11
CA VAL A 27 -13.51 18.02 -25.29
C VAL A 27 -12.46 17.28 -24.47
N VAL A 28 -11.33 16.89 -25.08
CA VAL A 28 -10.25 16.19 -24.35
C VAL A 28 -9.67 17.05 -23.23
N VAL A 29 -9.43 18.34 -23.49
CA VAL A 29 -8.90 19.27 -22.49
C VAL A 29 -9.87 19.44 -21.32
N VAL A 30 -11.16 19.64 -21.60
CA VAL A 30 -12.19 19.79 -20.55
C VAL A 30 -12.31 18.53 -19.71
N VAL A 31 -12.34 17.34 -20.33
CA VAL A 31 -12.41 16.07 -19.59
C VAL A 31 -11.18 15.88 -18.71
N THR A 32 -9.98 16.18 -19.22
CA THR A 32 -8.72 16.04 -18.46
C THR A 32 -8.66 17.02 -17.27
N LEU A 33 -9.09 18.27 -17.48
CA LEU A 33 -9.16 19.25 -16.41
C LEU A 33 -10.21 18.88 -15.36
N ALA A 34 -11.37 18.38 -15.78
CA ALA A 34 -12.42 17.94 -14.87
C ALA A 34 -11.99 16.74 -14.03
N THR A 35 -11.30 15.75 -14.61
CA THR A 35 -10.76 14.60 -13.86
C THR A 35 -9.64 15.01 -12.92
N ALA A 36 -8.71 15.87 -13.34
CA ALA A 36 -7.66 16.41 -12.47
C ALA A 36 -8.23 17.22 -11.30
N LEU A 37 -9.25 18.05 -11.56
CA LEU A 37 -9.92 18.83 -10.52
C LEU A 37 -10.66 17.91 -9.53
N ARG A 38 -11.35 16.88 -10.03
CA ARG A 38 -12.01 15.90 -9.17
C ARG A 38 -11.02 15.16 -8.28
N GLN A 39 -9.90 14.68 -8.84
CA GLN A 39 -8.85 14.04 -8.04
C GLN A 39 -8.28 14.98 -6.98
N ARG A 40 -8.12 16.27 -7.31
CA ARG A 40 -7.65 17.26 -6.35
C ARG A 40 -8.66 17.54 -5.25
N ILE A 41 -9.95 17.67 -5.58
CA ILE A 41 -11.01 17.85 -4.59
C ILE A 41 -11.15 16.60 -3.71
N GLU A 42 -11.08 15.39 -4.28
CA GLU A 42 -11.09 14.14 -3.50
C GLU A 42 -9.85 14.02 -2.60
N TRP A 43 -8.69 14.51 -3.05
CA TRP A 43 -7.49 14.60 -2.21
C TRP A 43 -7.64 15.63 -1.08
N GLU A 44 -8.22 16.79 -1.34
CA GLU A 44 -8.44 17.84 -0.33
C GLU A 44 -9.60 17.48 0.63
N ALA A 45 -10.65 16.83 0.14
CA ALA A 45 -11.84 16.43 0.92
C ALA A 45 -11.67 15.09 1.65
N GLY A 46 -10.88 14.16 1.10
CA GLY A 46 -10.61 12.84 1.67
C GLY A 46 -9.21 12.67 2.29
N GLY A 47 -8.31 13.64 2.11
CA GLY A 47 -6.91 13.58 2.56
C GLY A 47 -6.57 14.45 3.75
N GLY A 48 -7.56 14.99 4.47
CA GLY A 48 -7.34 15.38 5.85
C GLY A 48 -7.02 14.11 6.63
N LEU A 49 -5.72 13.86 6.89
CA LEU A 49 -5.30 12.76 7.78
C LEU A 49 -6.29 12.69 8.93
N PRO A 50 -6.96 11.55 9.17
CA PRO A 50 -7.96 11.45 10.22
C PRO A 50 -7.36 12.08 11.47
N ARG A 51 -8.08 13.08 12.02
CA ARG A 51 -7.63 13.83 13.20
C ARG A 51 -7.13 12.80 14.18
N ARG A 52 -5.80 12.79 14.45
CA ARG A 52 -5.19 11.76 15.31
C ARG A 52 -6.05 11.70 16.57
N PRO A 53 -6.65 10.55 16.91
CA PRO A 53 -7.35 10.44 18.17
C PRO A 53 -6.37 10.90 19.24
N ASP A 54 -6.78 11.88 20.04
CA ASP A 54 -5.97 12.30 21.17
C ASP A 54 -5.95 11.12 22.13
N LEU A 55 -4.83 10.42 22.17
CA LEU A 55 -4.65 9.25 23.03
C LEU A 55 -4.42 9.67 24.48
N GLY A 56 -4.39 10.98 24.78
CA GLY A 56 -4.09 11.51 26.12
C GLY A 56 -2.69 11.16 26.59
N LEU A 57 -1.81 10.78 25.66
CA LEU A 57 -0.44 10.36 25.96
C LEU A 57 0.49 11.56 25.80
N ASP A 58 1.19 11.88 26.88
CA ASP A 58 2.31 12.81 26.83
C ASP A 58 3.32 12.36 25.76
N SER A 59 3.61 13.26 24.82
CA SER A 59 4.56 13.04 23.73
C SER A 59 5.96 12.63 24.21
N ALA A 60 6.38 13.10 25.39
CA ALA A 60 7.67 12.73 25.98
C ALA A 60 7.64 11.29 26.52
N ALA A 61 6.59 10.92 27.24
CA ALA A 61 6.38 9.54 27.70
C ALA A 61 6.29 8.55 26.52
N LEU A 62 5.63 8.94 25.42
CA LEU A 62 5.57 8.12 24.22
C LEU A 62 6.96 7.98 23.56
N HIS A 63 7.72 9.08 23.43
CA HIS A 63 9.08 9.02 22.91
C HIS A 63 9.97 8.09 23.73
N ALA A 64 9.91 8.18 25.07
CA ALA A 64 10.68 7.32 25.96
C ALA A 64 10.34 5.82 25.80
N ARG A 65 9.10 5.48 25.41
CA ARG A 65 8.73 4.08 25.10
C ARG A 65 9.16 3.62 23.72
N LEU A 66 9.28 4.54 22.77
CA LEU A 66 9.63 4.22 21.38
C LEU A 66 11.13 4.26 21.11
N THR A 67 11.96 4.61 22.10
CA THR A 67 13.41 4.48 21.98
C THR A 67 13.82 3.03 21.85
N LEU A 68 14.56 2.70 20.79
CA LEU A 68 15.08 1.37 20.58
C LEU A 68 16.07 1.01 21.71
N PRO A 69 16.05 -0.23 22.23
CA PRO A 69 16.97 -0.64 23.29
C PRO A 69 18.41 -0.87 22.77
N TRP A 70 18.63 -0.73 21.46
CA TRP A 70 19.94 -0.81 20.82
C TRP A 70 20.26 0.49 20.08
N ARG A 71 21.55 0.72 19.85
CA ARG A 71 22.02 1.88 19.07
C ARG A 71 21.51 1.79 17.63
N GLU A 72 20.89 2.87 17.15
CA GLU A 72 20.50 2.98 15.74
C GLU A 72 21.74 2.81 14.85
N ALA A 73 21.72 1.78 14.00
CA ALA A 73 22.81 1.52 13.06
C ALA A 73 22.76 2.47 11.85
N LEU A 74 21.58 3.07 11.60
CA LEU A 74 21.31 3.92 10.45
C LEU A 74 21.17 5.36 10.90
N THR A 75 21.72 6.29 10.11
CA THR A 75 21.43 7.71 10.26
C THR A 75 19.96 8.01 9.91
N GLU A 76 19.45 9.14 10.39
CA GLU A 76 18.09 9.57 10.05
C GLU A 76 17.86 9.69 8.53
N LYS A 77 18.89 10.10 7.78
CA LYS A 77 18.82 10.17 6.31
C LYS A 77 18.67 8.78 5.68
N GLU A 78 19.39 7.78 6.18
CA GLU A 78 19.29 6.40 5.71
C GLU A 78 17.97 5.76 6.11
N ARG A 79 17.50 6.01 7.33
CA ARG A 79 16.18 5.57 7.81
C ARG A 79 15.06 6.10 6.93
N ARG A 80 15.08 7.39 6.60
CA ARG A 80 14.10 7.99 5.67
C ARG A 80 14.15 7.38 4.28
N ARG A 81 15.34 7.02 3.78
CA ARG A 81 15.49 6.32 2.49
C ARG A 81 14.96 4.88 2.53
N GLY A 82 14.90 4.25 3.70
CA GLY A 82 14.31 2.93 3.89
C GLY A 82 12.77 2.91 3.83
N ILE A 83 12.11 4.07 3.94
CA ILE A 83 10.66 4.17 3.86
C ILE A 83 10.26 4.28 2.38
N THR A 84 9.84 3.16 1.81
CA THR A 84 9.44 3.09 0.39
C THR A 84 7.98 3.49 0.17
N TYR A 85 7.08 3.15 1.10
CA TYR A 85 5.66 3.41 1.00
C TYR A 85 5.00 3.51 2.39
N TYR A 86 4.22 4.57 2.64
CA TYR A 86 3.53 4.78 3.93
C TYR A 86 2.20 4.03 4.04
N GLY A 87 1.50 3.82 2.92
CA GLY A 87 0.12 3.31 2.94
C GLY A 87 -0.86 4.23 3.68
N SER A 88 -2.03 3.71 4.07
CA SER A 88 -3.00 4.47 4.88
C SER A 88 -2.62 4.54 6.36
N GLY A 89 -1.86 3.56 6.86
CA GLY A 89 -1.46 3.46 8.25
C GLY A 89 -2.56 3.03 9.24
N ASP A 90 -3.82 2.85 8.80
CA ASP A 90 -4.96 2.59 9.70
C ASP A 90 -4.77 1.33 10.57
N ARG A 91 -4.26 0.25 9.97
CA ARG A 91 -3.97 -1.01 10.69
C ARG A 91 -2.83 -0.85 11.70
N LEU A 92 -1.80 -0.06 11.36
CA LEU A 92 -0.70 0.25 12.28
C LEU A 92 -1.16 1.16 13.42
N GLN A 93 -2.06 2.11 13.17
CA GLN A 93 -2.67 2.92 14.22
C GLN A 93 -3.57 2.09 15.13
N ALA A 94 -4.34 1.14 14.58
CA ALA A 94 -5.12 0.19 15.37
C ALA A 94 -4.23 -0.71 16.24
N LEU A 95 -3.10 -1.18 15.70
CA LEU A 95 -2.08 -1.92 16.45
C LEU A 95 -1.49 -1.06 17.58
N GLY A 96 -1.06 0.17 17.28
CA GLY A 96 -0.53 1.10 18.27
C GLY A 96 -1.51 1.37 19.40
N ARG A 97 -2.80 1.58 19.09
CA ARG A 97 -3.86 1.70 20.11
C ARG A 97 -3.97 0.47 21.00
N ARG A 98 -3.92 -0.74 20.43
CA ARG A 98 -3.94 -1.99 21.22
C ARG A 98 -2.74 -2.08 22.16
N LEU A 99 -1.55 -1.78 21.67
CA LEU A 99 -0.32 -1.79 22.47
C LEU A 99 -0.34 -0.76 23.60
N LEU A 100 -0.83 0.45 23.31
CA LEU A 100 -0.96 1.51 24.31
C LEU A 100 -2.02 1.23 25.37
N GLN A 101 -3.02 0.41 25.04
CA GLN A 101 -4.00 -0.13 25.99
C GLN A 101 -3.46 -1.32 26.80
N GLY A 102 -2.18 -1.69 26.63
CA GLY A 102 -1.56 -2.84 27.30
C GLY A 102 -2.15 -4.18 26.84
N ARG A 103 -2.72 -4.26 25.63
CA ARG A 103 -3.28 -5.51 25.13
C ARG A 103 -2.22 -6.36 24.43
N PRO A 104 -2.26 -7.69 24.57
CA PRO A 104 -1.36 -8.58 23.83
C PRO A 104 -1.58 -8.46 22.33
N VAL A 105 -0.54 -8.78 21.57
CA VAL A 105 -0.55 -8.83 20.11
C VAL A 105 0.19 -10.08 19.65
N SER A 106 -0.23 -10.60 18.49
CA SER A 106 0.39 -11.73 17.83
C SER A 106 1.05 -11.24 16.55
N ILE A 107 2.36 -11.49 16.42
CA ILE A 107 3.17 -11.10 15.27
C ILE A 107 3.44 -12.35 14.44
N HIS A 108 2.99 -12.34 13.19
CA HIS A 108 3.29 -13.38 12.22
C HIS A 108 4.30 -12.84 11.22
N LEU A 109 5.45 -13.51 11.10
CA LEU A 109 6.48 -13.17 10.13
C LEU A 109 6.43 -14.17 8.98
N ILE A 110 6.35 -13.68 7.76
CA ILE A 110 6.38 -14.48 6.54
C ILE A 110 7.54 -13.96 5.69
N GLY A 111 8.31 -14.87 5.09
CA GLY A 111 9.40 -14.48 4.23
C GLY A 111 10.31 -15.63 3.83
N GLY A 112 11.42 -15.27 3.17
CA GLY A 112 12.44 -16.19 2.70
C GLY A 112 13.50 -16.53 3.75
N SER A 113 14.70 -16.85 3.26
CA SER A 113 15.86 -17.26 4.07
C SER A 113 16.28 -16.23 5.13
N ILE A 114 16.17 -14.93 4.84
CA ILE A 114 16.54 -13.87 5.79
C ILE A 114 15.63 -13.87 7.01
N THR A 115 14.32 -14.01 6.80
CA THR A 115 13.34 -14.12 7.88
C THR A 115 13.49 -15.45 8.61
N PHE A 116 13.76 -16.53 7.88
CA PHE A 116 13.99 -17.86 8.44
C PHE A 116 15.18 -17.91 9.40
N ALA A 117 16.26 -17.17 9.13
CA ALA A 117 17.42 -17.07 10.01
C ALA A 117 17.10 -16.48 11.41
N GLY A 118 15.91 -15.90 11.61
CA GLY A 118 15.33 -15.62 12.92
C GLY A 118 15.91 -14.42 13.67
N LYS A 119 17.08 -13.90 13.29
CA LYS A 119 17.69 -12.72 13.95
C LYS A 119 16.78 -11.51 13.97
N TYR A 120 16.13 -11.22 12.84
CA TYR A 120 15.16 -10.13 12.73
C TYR A 120 13.92 -10.36 13.61
N ALA A 121 13.41 -11.60 13.63
CA ALA A 121 12.26 -11.97 14.45
C ALA A 121 12.51 -11.75 15.94
N ALA A 122 13.69 -12.18 16.42
CA ALA A 122 14.10 -11.98 17.80
C ALA A 122 14.22 -10.49 18.16
N GLN A 123 14.79 -9.67 17.27
CA GLN A 123 14.91 -8.22 17.48
C GLN A 123 13.54 -7.53 17.55
N VAL A 124 12.59 -7.92 16.67
CA VAL A 124 11.22 -7.40 16.71
C VAL A 124 10.55 -7.71 18.04
N MET A 125 10.66 -8.95 18.53
CA MET A 125 10.07 -9.34 19.80
C MET A 125 10.74 -8.64 20.99
N GLN A 126 12.06 -8.50 20.96
CA GLN A 126 12.82 -7.78 21.98
C GLN A 126 12.38 -6.32 22.07
N TRP A 127 12.26 -5.63 20.93
CA TRP A 127 11.75 -4.26 20.89
C TRP A 127 10.32 -4.16 21.39
N LEU A 128 9.45 -5.08 20.97
CA LEU A 128 8.05 -5.10 21.39
C LEU A 128 7.94 -5.20 22.91
N ASN A 129 8.62 -6.18 23.51
CA ASN A 129 8.59 -6.40 24.96
C ASN A 129 9.25 -5.27 25.75
N ALA A 130 10.26 -4.61 25.19
CA ALA A 130 10.89 -3.45 25.83
C ALA A 130 9.97 -2.21 25.80
N SER A 131 9.28 -1.98 24.67
CA SER A 131 8.45 -0.79 24.44
C SER A 131 7.05 -0.92 25.06
N PHE A 132 6.50 -2.13 25.02
CA PHE A 132 5.16 -2.48 25.46
C PHE A 132 5.21 -3.81 26.24
N PRO A 133 5.61 -3.80 27.51
CA PRO A 133 5.76 -5.04 28.28
C PRO A 133 4.41 -5.74 28.48
N HIS A 134 4.27 -6.96 27.94
CA HIS A 134 3.12 -7.82 28.18
C HIS A 134 3.47 -9.31 27.96
N SER A 135 3.11 -10.18 28.90
CA SER A 135 3.48 -11.62 28.85
C SER A 135 2.78 -12.42 27.75
N GLY A 136 1.60 -11.94 27.32
CA GLY A 136 0.82 -12.56 26.24
C GLY A 136 1.21 -12.14 24.81
N HIS A 137 2.30 -11.41 24.61
CA HIS A 137 2.80 -11.17 23.25
C HIS A 137 3.30 -12.48 22.64
N THR A 138 2.92 -12.76 21.39
CA THR A 138 3.37 -13.96 20.68
C THR A 138 4.02 -13.58 19.35
N LEU A 139 5.03 -14.36 18.95
CA LEU A 139 5.66 -14.27 17.64
C LEU A 139 5.69 -15.65 16.99
N THR A 140 5.20 -15.75 15.76
CA THR A 140 5.25 -16.97 14.96
C THR A 140 5.96 -16.67 13.64
N ASN A 141 7.02 -17.44 13.36
CA ASN A 141 7.81 -17.28 12.14
C ASN A 141 7.43 -18.37 11.14
N HIS A 142 6.72 -17.99 10.08
CA HIS A 142 6.29 -18.85 8.97
C HIS A 142 7.22 -18.70 7.75
N ALA A 143 8.47 -18.29 7.96
CA ALA A 143 9.42 -18.16 6.87
C ALA A 143 9.88 -19.54 6.36
N PHE A 144 10.10 -19.63 5.05
CA PHE A 144 10.67 -20.82 4.41
C PHE A 144 11.94 -20.41 3.64
N PRO A 145 13.09 -21.07 3.86
CA PRO A 145 14.30 -20.74 3.12
C PRO A 145 14.12 -21.04 1.62
N ALA A 146 14.85 -20.29 0.78
CA ALA A 146 14.76 -20.42 -0.69
C ALA A 146 13.35 -20.27 -1.28
N SER A 147 12.41 -19.67 -0.55
CA SER A 147 11.07 -19.37 -1.04
C SER A 147 10.98 -17.96 -1.63
N THR A 148 10.08 -17.79 -2.59
CA THR A 148 9.73 -16.52 -3.20
C THR A 148 8.32 -16.08 -2.76
N SER A 149 7.95 -14.84 -3.05
CA SER A 149 6.57 -14.37 -2.84
C SER A 149 5.54 -15.20 -3.63
N SER A 150 5.90 -15.72 -4.80
CA SER A 150 5.02 -16.58 -5.60
C SER A 150 4.72 -17.93 -4.93
N TYR A 151 5.64 -18.43 -4.10
CA TYR A 151 5.39 -19.61 -3.27
C TYR A 151 4.49 -19.28 -2.07
N MET A 152 4.71 -18.12 -1.44
CA MET A 152 4.00 -17.73 -0.22
C MET A 152 2.56 -17.26 -0.45
N ALA A 153 2.30 -16.57 -1.56
CA ALA A 153 1.00 -15.97 -1.87
C ALA A 153 -0.18 -16.97 -1.81
N PRO A 154 -0.13 -18.15 -2.48
CA PRO A 154 -1.23 -19.11 -2.43
C PRO A 154 -1.40 -19.78 -1.04
N CYS A 155 -0.36 -19.78 -0.20
CA CYS A 155 -0.38 -20.40 1.12
C CYS A 155 -0.69 -19.42 2.26
N PHE A 156 -0.92 -18.14 1.97
CA PHE A 156 -1.00 -17.09 2.98
C PHE A 156 -2.07 -17.34 4.04
N GLU A 157 -3.27 -17.75 3.62
CA GLU A 157 -4.42 -18.03 4.51
C GLU A 157 -4.11 -19.15 5.53
N CYS A 158 -3.18 -20.04 5.21
CA CYS A 158 -2.81 -21.15 6.08
C CYS A 158 -1.63 -20.82 6.97
N MET A 159 -0.82 -19.84 6.57
CA MET A 159 0.30 -19.33 7.37
C MET A 159 -0.18 -18.33 8.41
N VAL A 160 -1.22 -17.53 8.12
CA VAL A 160 -1.74 -16.53 9.05
C VAL A 160 -3.17 -16.91 9.41
N PRO A 161 -3.41 -17.51 10.60
CA PRO A 161 -4.76 -17.79 11.03
C PRO A 161 -5.55 -16.48 11.16
N ASP A 162 -6.83 -16.53 10.78
CA ASP A 162 -7.72 -15.40 10.96
C ASP A 162 -7.78 -14.98 12.44
N ALA A 163 -8.01 -13.68 12.67
CA ALA A 163 -8.13 -13.12 14.02
C ALA A 163 -9.25 -13.76 14.86
N SER A 164 -10.17 -14.52 14.24
CA SER A 164 -11.20 -15.34 14.88
C SER A 164 -10.70 -16.68 15.43
N GLY A 165 -9.43 -17.04 15.20
CA GLY A 165 -8.87 -18.33 15.65
C GLY A 165 -9.45 -19.56 14.94
N SER A 166 -10.25 -19.37 13.88
CA SER A 166 -10.81 -20.46 13.09
C SER A 166 -9.76 -21.01 12.13
N PHE A 167 -8.86 -21.84 12.65
CA PHE A 167 -7.99 -22.73 11.88
C PHE A 167 -8.86 -23.83 11.26
N GLY A 168 -9.61 -23.49 10.22
CA GLY A 168 -10.69 -24.36 9.77
C GLY A 168 -11.35 -23.89 8.49
N ARG A 169 -10.61 -23.91 7.38
CA ARG A 169 -11.23 -24.19 6.10
C ARG A 169 -10.26 -24.92 5.17
N LEU A 170 -10.52 -26.22 5.05
CA LEU A 170 -10.04 -27.18 4.07
C LEU A 170 -9.70 -26.50 2.73
N GLY A 171 -8.42 -26.30 2.45
CA GLY A 171 -7.99 -25.59 1.25
C GLY A 171 -6.48 -25.48 1.07
N CYS A 172 -5.70 -25.58 2.15
CA CYS A 172 -4.26 -25.72 1.99
C CYS A 172 -3.89 -27.09 1.46
N ALA A 173 -3.77 -27.18 0.13
CA ALA A 173 -2.97 -28.22 -0.48
C ALA A 173 -1.59 -28.20 0.19
N ARG A 174 -1.19 -29.34 0.76
CA ARG A 174 0.21 -29.57 1.14
C ARG A 174 1.05 -29.23 -0.09
N ALA A 175 1.73 -28.10 -0.07
CA ALA A 175 2.79 -27.83 -1.02
C ALA A 175 3.85 -28.90 -0.75
N ALA A 176 3.97 -29.85 -1.69
CA ALA A 176 4.91 -30.96 -1.66
C ALA A 176 6.36 -30.47 -1.70
#